data_AF-A0A843I8M9-F1
#
_entry.id   AF-A0A843I8M9-F1
#
_cell.length_a   1.000
_cell.length_b   1.000
_cell.length_c   1.000
_cell.angle_alpha   90.00
_cell.angle_beta   90.00
_cell.angle_gamma   90.00
#
_symmetry.space_group_name_H-M   'P 1'
#
loop_
_entity.id
_entity.type
_entity.pdbx_description
1 polymer ?
#
loop_
_entity_poly.entity_id
_entity_poly.type
_entity_poly.pdbx_seq_one_letter_code
_entity_poly.pdbx_strand_id
1 'polypeptide(L)'
;AEGLAKELEELEFLVMGAGRSASEIVCERVDRRSGPRFLERLRALGVDPIGERGEYHSLVVEIKRLPASIGYRCAGVKAYGDYLMAEVL
;
A
#
# COMPACT_ATOMS: atom_id res chain seq x y z
N ALA A 1 -1.80 10.42 -10.17
CA ALA A 1 -1.09 10.84 -8.95
C ALA A 1 -1.94 11.73 -8.03
N GLU A 2 -2.81 12.62 -8.56
CA GLU A 2 -3.73 13.42 -7.72
C GLU A 2 -4.71 12.57 -6.89
N GLY A 3 -5.15 11.42 -7.40
CA GLY A 3 -6.04 10.51 -6.68
C GLY A 3 -5.46 10.03 -5.34
N LEU A 4 -4.22 9.51 -5.35
CA LEU A 4 -3.58 9.00 -4.14
C LEU A 4 -3.35 10.08 -3.09
N ALA A 5 -2.95 11.28 -3.50
CA ALA A 5 -2.74 12.38 -2.56
C ALA A 5 -4.03 12.74 -1.81
N LYS A 6 -5.16 12.81 -2.53
CA LYS A 6 -6.48 13.04 -1.95
C LYS A 6 -6.95 11.89 -1.08
N GLU A 7 -6.69 10.65 -1.47
CA GLU A 7 -7.00 9.48 -0.64
C GLU A 7 -6.25 9.52 0.70
N LEU A 8 -4.97 9.91 0.69
CA LEU A 8 -4.14 9.97 1.90
C LEU A 8 -4.51 11.12 2.85
N GLU A 9 -5.28 12.11 2.39
CA GLU A 9 -5.91 13.10 3.28
C GLU A 9 -6.98 12.45 4.16
N GLU A 10 -7.66 11.43 3.66
CA GLU A 10 -8.82 10.80 4.30
C GLU A 10 -8.51 9.42 4.89
N LEU A 11 -7.51 8.72 4.37
CA LEU A 11 -7.24 7.31 4.63
C LEU A 11 -5.75 7.09 4.96
N GLU A 12 -5.49 5.99 5.65
CA GLU A 12 -4.17 5.37 5.69
C GLU A 12 -4.32 3.90 5.30
N PHE A 13 -3.33 3.36 4.61
CA PHE A 13 -3.39 1.98 4.14
C PHE A 13 -2.07 1.25 4.31
N LEU A 14 -2.16 -0.07 4.40
CA LEU A 14 -1.06 -1.01 4.32
C LEU A 14 -1.01 -1.56 2.89
N VAL A 15 0.15 -1.63 2.26
CA VAL A 15 0.31 -2.42 1.03
C VAL A 15 0.32 -3.91 1.42
N MET A 16 -0.75 -4.62 1.09
CA MET A 16 -0.95 -6.02 1.46
C MET A 16 -0.55 -7.01 0.36
N GLY A 17 -0.25 -6.53 -0.84
CA GLY A 17 0.32 -7.38 -1.87
C GLY A 17 0.87 -6.57 -3.03
N ALA A 18 1.81 -7.17 -3.76
CA ALA A 18 2.43 -6.56 -4.93
C ALA A 18 3.03 -7.61 -5.86
N GLY A 19 3.21 -7.27 -7.13
CA GLY A 19 4.02 -8.07 -8.04
C GLY A 19 5.47 -8.16 -7.57
N ARG A 20 6.20 -9.21 -7.99
CA ARG A 20 7.59 -9.46 -7.60
C ARG A 20 8.54 -8.27 -7.87
N SER A 21 8.32 -7.52 -8.93
CA SER A 21 9.08 -6.29 -9.25
C SER A 21 8.88 -5.16 -8.25
N ALA A 22 7.80 -5.19 -7.48
CA ALA A 22 7.43 -4.22 -6.45
C ALA A 22 7.42 -4.85 -5.05
N SER A 23 8.23 -5.89 -4.83
CA SER A 23 8.29 -6.60 -3.55
C SER A 23 8.63 -5.72 -2.34
N GLU A 24 9.39 -4.64 -2.56
CA GLU A 24 9.86 -3.75 -1.50
C GLU A 24 8.78 -2.88 -0.85
N ILE A 25 7.61 -2.73 -1.48
CA ILE A 25 6.51 -1.96 -0.92
C ILE A 25 5.55 -2.80 -0.08
N VAL A 26 5.64 -4.14 -0.12
CA VAL A 26 4.76 -5.01 0.68
C VAL A 26 5.01 -4.79 2.17
N CYS A 27 3.92 -4.74 2.94
CA CYS A 27 3.90 -4.41 4.37
C CYS A 27 4.25 -2.95 4.73
N GLU A 28 4.32 -2.06 3.75
CA GLU A 28 4.49 -0.65 3.99
C GLU A 28 3.17 0.03 4.40
N ARG A 29 3.20 0.81 5.48
CA ARG A 29 2.13 1.77 5.84
C ARG A 29 2.31 3.06 5.06
N VAL A 30 1.28 3.46 4.34
CA VAL A 30 1.23 4.72 3.63
C VAL A 30 0.22 5.64 4.30
N ASP A 31 0.72 6.79 4.75
CA ASP A 31 -0.05 7.89 5.33
C ASP A 31 0.23 9.19 4.57
N ARG A 32 -0.37 10.30 5.00
CA ARG A 32 -0.16 11.62 4.38
C ARG A 32 1.31 12.05 4.36
N ARG A 33 2.11 11.65 5.36
CA ARG A 33 3.52 12.03 5.49
C ARG A 33 4.42 11.14 4.64
N SER A 34 4.16 9.84 4.58
CA SER A 34 4.95 8.89 3.77
C SER A 34 4.53 8.84 2.29
N GLY A 35 3.33 9.30 1.96
CA GLY A 35 2.75 9.34 0.61
C GLY A 35 3.67 9.88 -0.49
N PRO A 36 4.28 11.07 -0.34
CA PRO A 36 5.19 11.61 -1.35
C PRO A 36 6.38 10.67 -1.66
N ARG A 37 7.01 10.11 -0.62
CA ARG A 37 8.12 9.17 -0.77
C ARG A 37 7.66 7.82 -1.34
N PHE A 38 6.44 7.40 -1.03
CA PHE A 38 5.82 6.22 -1.62
C PHE A 38 5.61 6.42 -3.13
N LEU A 39 5.06 7.57 -3.55
CA LEU A 39 4.88 7.92 -4.97
C LEU A 39 6.20 7.92 -5.75
N GLU A 40 7.27 8.46 -5.17
CA GLU A 40 8.60 8.44 -5.79
C GLU A 40 9.12 7.02 -6.01
N ARG A 41 8.91 6.13 -5.04
CA ARG A 41 9.28 4.71 -5.17
C ARG A 41 8.46 4.00 -6.23
N LEU A 42 7.14 4.20 -6.28
CA LEU A 42 6.32 3.59 -7.33
C LEU A 42 6.79 4.02 -8.72
N ARG A 43 7.16 5.30 -8.91
CA ARG A 43 7.74 5.78 -10.18
C ARG A 43 9.07 5.09 -10.50
N ALA A 44 9.96 4.96 -9.52
CA ALA A 44 11.25 4.28 -9.71
C ALA A 44 11.08 2.80 -10.08
N LEU A 45 10.04 2.15 -9.56
CA LEU A 45 9.68 0.76 -9.84
C LEU A 45 8.88 0.57 -11.14
N GLY A 46 8.49 1.67 -11.81
CA GLY A 46 7.59 1.61 -12.97
C GLY A 46 6.17 1.13 -12.63
N VAL A 47 5.76 1.26 -11.37
CA VAL A 47 4.44 0.86 -10.87
C VAL A 47 3.46 2.03 -11.00
N ASP A 48 2.24 1.72 -11.42
CA ASP A 48 1.15 2.68 -11.45
C ASP A 48 0.78 3.14 -10.04
N PRO A 49 0.81 4.46 -9.73
CA PRO A 49 0.51 4.98 -8.41
C PRO A 49 -0.88 4.65 -7.84
N ILE A 50 -1.81 4.21 -8.67
CA ILE A 50 -3.17 3.82 -8.29
C ILE A 50 -3.40 2.31 -8.38
N GLY A 51 -2.42 1.54 -8.86
CA GLY A 51 -2.48 0.07 -8.87
C GLY A 51 -3.60 -0.53 -9.73
N GLU A 52 -4.11 0.21 -10.73
CA GLU A 52 -5.31 -0.15 -11.52
C GLU A 52 -5.22 -1.52 -12.21
N ARG A 53 -4.01 -2.03 -12.48
CA ARG A 53 -3.80 -3.33 -13.15
C ARG A 53 -3.36 -4.41 -12.16
N GLY A 54 -3.57 -4.18 -10.87
CA GLY A 54 -3.21 -5.12 -9.81
C GLY A 54 -1.73 -5.11 -9.46
N GLU A 55 -0.99 -4.06 -9.82
CA GLU A 55 0.44 -3.94 -9.50
C GLU A 55 0.71 -4.07 -8.00
N TYR A 56 -0.19 -3.52 -7.18
CA TYR A 56 -0.25 -3.73 -5.74
C TYR A 56 -1.70 -3.66 -5.24
N HIS A 57 -1.95 -4.27 -4.09
CA HIS A 57 -3.20 -4.17 -3.35
C HIS A 57 -2.96 -3.56 -1.99
N SER A 58 -3.92 -2.76 -1.54
CA SER A 58 -3.88 -2.10 -0.24
C SER A 58 -5.01 -2.58 0.67
N LEU A 59 -4.74 -2.55 1.97
CA LEU A 59 -5.71 -2.71 3.04
C LEU A 59 -5.84 -1.36 3.75
N VAL A 60 -7.02 -0.76 3.76
CA VAL A 60 -7.27 0.46 4.55
C VAL A 60 -7.18 0.12 6.03
N VAL A 61 -6.31 0.81 6.77
CA VAL A 61 -6.06 0.59 8.20
C VAL A 61 -6.63 1.70 9.07
N GLU A 62 -6.92 2.86 8.48
CA GLU A 62 -7.53 4.01 9.14
C GLU A 62 -8.36 4.82 8.16
N ILE A 63 -9.53 5.28 8.58
CA ILE A 63 -10.40 6.20 7.84
C ILE A 63 -10.54 7.46 8.68
N LYS A 64 -9.77 8.53 8.45
CA LYS A 64 -9.65 9.71 9.35
C LYS A 64 -10.97 10.45 9.60
N ARG A 65 -11.85 10.52 8.61
CA ARG A 65 -13.19 11.14 8.75
C ARG A 65 -14.16 10.31 9.60
N LEU A 66 -13.82 9.07 9.90
CA LEU A 66 -14.55 8.19 10.81
C LEU A 66 -13.63 7.90 12.01
N PRO A 67 -14.13 7.74 13.24
CA PRO A 67 -13.30 7.23 14.34
C PRO A 67 -13.08 5.72 14.16
N ALA A 68 -12.57 5.30 13.00
CA ALA A 68 -12.46 3.90 12.58
C ALA A 68 -11.02 3.58 12.17
N SER A 69 -10.43 2.63 12.87
CA SER A 69 -9.11 2.08 12.58
C SER A 69 -9.06 0.62 12.96
N ILE A 70 -8.11 -0.10 12.35
CA ILE A 70 -7.77 -1.47 12.73
C ILE A 70 -6.32 -1.52 13.19
N GLY A 71 -6.08 -2.23 14.28
CA GLY A 71 -4.74 -2.67 14.64
C GLY A 71 -4.30 -3.76 13.67
N TYR A 72 -3.03 -3.73 13.28
CA TYR A 72 -2.48 -4.78 12.43
C TYR A 72 -0.99 -5.00 12.70
N ARG A 73 -0.52 -6.20 12.35
CA ARG A 73 0.90 -6.54 12.24
C ARG A 73 1.14 -7.32 10.95
N CYS A 74 2.11 -6.87 10.15
CA CYS A 74 2.65 -7.73 9.09
C CYS A 74 3.54 -8.80 9.74
N ALA A 75 3.08 -10.05 9.71
CA ALA A 75 3.76 -11.21 10.28
C ALA A 75 4.76 -11.86 9.32
N GLY A 76 4.59 -11.63 8.01
CA GLY A 76 5.43 -12.19 6.96
C GLY A 76 4.91 -11.83 5.58
N VAL A 77 5.64 -12.27 4.55
CA VAL A 77 5.25 -12.13 3.14
C VAL A 77 5.35 -13.51 2.49
N LYS A 78 4.27 -13.93 1.84
CA LYS A 78 4.18 -15.20 1.10
C LYS A 78 4.09 -14.94 -0.40
N ALA A 79 4.73 -15.82 -1.17
CA ALA A 79 4.65 -15.79 -2.63
C ALA A 79 3.56 -16.73 -3.15
N TYR A 80 2.79 -16.23 -4.12
CA TYR A 80 1.78 -16.93 -4.89
C TYR A 80 2.11 -16.72 -6.38
N GLY A 81 2.99 -17.57 -6.92
CA GLY A 81 3.60 -17.35 -8.23
C GLY A 81 4.48 -16.09 -8.24
N ASP A 82 4.16 -15.15 -9.12
CA ASP A 82 4.85 -13.86 -9.25
C ASP A 82 4.23 -12.74 -8.39
N TYR A 83 3.24 -13.09 -7.56
CA TYR A 83 2.59 -12.16 -6.65
C TYR A 83 3.00 -12.42 -5.20
N LEU A 84 3.22 -11.36 -4.44
CA LEU A 84 3.55 -11.40 -3.02
C LEU A 84 2.37 -10.88 -2.21
N MET A 85 2.07 -11.55 -1.11
CA MET A 85 0.97 -11.19 -0.19
C MET A 85 1.49 -11.11 1.24
N ALA A 86 1.13 -10.04 1.93
CA ALA A 86 1.37 -9.87 3.35
C ALA A 86 0.48 -10.81 4.17
N GLU A 87 1.07 -11.47 5.16
CA GLU A 87 0.32 -12.11 6.23
C GLU A 87 0.03 -11.07 7.31
N VAL A 88 -1.22 -10.64 7.40
CA VAL A 88 -1.68 -9.57 8.31
C VAL A 88 -2.45 -10.20 9.47
N LEU A 89 -2.05 -9.85 10.71
CA LEU A 89 -2.68 -10.27 11.97
C LEU A 89 -3.22 -9.08 12.75
#